data_AF-A0A7K3UKI5-F1
#
_entry.id   AF-A0A7K3UKI5-F1
#
_cell.length_a   1.000
_cell.length_b   1.000
_cell.length_c   1.000
_cell.angle_alpha   90.00
_cell.angle_beta   90.00
_cell.angle_gamma   90.00
#
_symmetry.space_group_name_H-M   'P 1'
#
loop_
_entity.id
_entity.type
_entity.pdbx_description
1 polymer ?
#
loop_
_entity_poly.entity_id
_entity_poly.type
_entity_poly.pdbx_seq_one_letter_code
_entity_poly.pdbx_strand_id
1 'polypeptide(L)'
;MADLKPIHSEQDYNEALQVVAELWGAKSGTPDGDKLDILATLIDVYENEHFPMDVPTPEAVAFFMAEEERDGQAAGTVFEIYEDRKGSFLFRLVTGTGEIIFHSDAFPSKAEALNAIRLLQKSASESRINEHAA
;
A
#
# COMPACT_ATOMS: atom_id res chain seq x y z
N MET A 1 12.13 28.30 -21.80
CA MET A 1 11.48 27.11 -22.36
C MET A 1 12.61 26.13 -22.65
N ALA A 2 12.77 25.07 -21.86
CA ALA A 2 13.77 24.05 -22.16
C ALA A 2 13.38 23.37 -23.49
N ASP A 3 14.28 23.36 -24.47
CA ASP A 3 14.03 22.77 -25.78
C ASP A 3 13.87 21.26 -25.68
N LEU A 4 12.89 20.71 -26.39
CA LEU A 4 12.76 19.25 -26.57
C LEU A 4 13.93 18.78 -27.44
N LYS A 5 14.83 17.99 -26.84
CA LYS A 5 15.99 17.40 -27.53
C LYS A 5 16.04 15.89 -27.28
N PRO A 6 16.63 15.11 -28.21
CA PRO A 6 16.93 13.70 -27.98
C PRO A 6 17.86 13.51 -26.77
N ILE A 7 17.79 12.33 -26.14
CA ILE A 7 18.64 11.93 -25.02
C ILE A 7 19.71 10.96 -25.56
N HIS A 8 20.95 11.40 -25.65
CA HIS A 8 22.08 10.57 -26.14
C HIS A 8 23.19 10.40 -25.11
N SER A 9 23.11 11.12 -24.00
CA SER A 9 24.13 11.13 -22.95
C SER A 9 23.49 11.18 -21.57
N GLU A 10 24.28 10.82 -20.56
CA GLU A 10 23.86 10.89 -19.16
C GLU A 10 23.52 12.34 -18.75
N GLN A 11 24.18 13.33 -19.34
CA GLN A 11 23.84 14.73 -19.10
C GLN A 11 22.46 15.08 -19.65
N ASP A 12 22.13 14.67 -20.88
CA ASP A 12 20.80 14.90 -21.46
C ASP A 12 19.71 14.22 -20.64
N TYR A 13 20.01 13.02 -20.12
CA TYR A 13 19.12 12.25 -19.26
C TYR A 13 18.86 12.96 -17.94
N ASN A 14 19.91 13.44 -17.25
CA ASN A 14 19.77 14.19 -16.01
C ASN A 14 19.02 15.52 -16.19
N GLU A 15 19.27 16.23 -17.30
CA GLU A 15 18.51 17.44 -17.66
C GLU A 15 17.03 17.11 -17.93
N ALA A 16 16.74 16.01 -18.63
CA ALA A 16 15.38 15.56 -18.88
C ALA A 16 14.64 15.21 -17.57
N LEU A 17 15.30 14.54 -16.62
CA LEU A 17 14.75 14.24 -15.29
C LEU A 17 14.39 15.51 -14.50
N GLN A 18 15.24 16.54 -14.55
CA GLN A 18 14.94 17.82 -13.90
C GLN A 18 13.69 18.47 -14.49
N VAL A 19 13.57 18.47 -15.82
CA VAL A 19 12.40 19.05 -16.49
C VAL A 19 11.13 18.24 -16.20
N VAL A 20 11.20 16.91 -16.16
CA VAL A 20 10.08 16.05 -15.76
C VAL A 20 9.62 16.36 -14.33
N ALA A 21 10.56 16.54 -13.39
CA ALA A 21 10.24 16.90 -12.02
C ALA A 21 9.54 18.26 -11.91
N GLU A 22 9.92 19.25 -12.74
CA GLU A 22 9.26 20.55 -12.80
C GLU A 22 7.85 20.47 -13.41
N LEU A 23 7.66 19.61 -14.41
CA LEU A 23 6.38 19.43 -15.11
C LEU A 23 5.44 18.45 -14.38
N TRP A 24 5.88 17.86 -13.26
CA TRP A 24 5.10 16.85 -12.55
C TRP A 24 3.74 17.40 -12.11
N GLY A 25 2.67 16.70 -12.48
CA GLY A 25 1.29 17.13 -12.22
C GLY A 25 0.72 18.12 -13.24
N ALA A 26 1.42 18.41 -14.34
CA ALA A 26 0.85 19.09 -15.49
C ALA A 26 -0.39 18.33 -16.00
N LYS A 27 -1.44 19.07 -16.39
CA LYS A 27 -2.67 18.45 -16.88
C LYS A 27 -2.44 17.90 -18.29
N SER A 28 -2.94 16.70 -18.55
CA SER A 28 -2.93 16.10 -19.89
C SER A 28 -3.63 17.00 -20.92
N GLY A 29 -3.10 17.04 -22.15
CA GLY A 29 -3.62 17.88 -23.23
C GLY A 29 -3.31 19.37 -23.08
N THR A 30 -2.42 19.73 -22.14
CA THR A 30 -1.80 21.07 -22.09
C THR A 30 -0.39 20.98 -22.65
N PRO A 31 0.21 22.10 -23.11
CA PRO A 31 1.57 22.07 -23.65
C PRO A 31 2.61 21.47 -22.70
N ASP A 32 2.45 21.71 -21.39
CA ASP A 32 3.33 21.17 -20.36
C ASP A 32 3.10 19.66 -20.14
N GLY A 33 1.84 19.20 -20.21
CA GLY A 33 1.50 17.79 -20.15
C GLY A 33 1.99 17.01 -21.38
N ASP A 34 1.77 17.55 -22.58
CA ASP A 34 2.24 16.95 -23.83
C ASP A 34 3.78 16.85 -23.83
N LYS A 35 4.45 17.85 -23.26
CA LYS A 35 5.91 17.84 -23.11
C LYS A 35 6.37 16.80 -22.08
N LEU A 36 5.68 16.67 -20.95
CA LEU A 36 5.95 15.65 -19.94
C LEU A 36 5.84 14.25 -20.56
N ASP A 37 4.79 13.98 -21.33
CA ASP A 37 4.56 12.70 -21.99
C ASP A 37 5.69 12.34 -23.00
N ILE A 38 6.13 13.32 -23.78
CA ILE A 38 7.24 13.14 -24.72
C ILE A 38 8.55 12.88 -23.97
N LEU A 39 8.88 13.67 -22.95
CA LEU A 39 10.11 13.49 -22.18
C LEU A 39 10.14 12.14 -21.46
N ALA A 40 9.01 11.72 -20.87
CA ALA A 40 8.89 10.41 -20.25
C ALA A 40 9.17 9.28 -21.26
N THR A 41 8.67 9.40 -22.49
CA THR A 41 8.93 8.43 -23.56
C THR A 41 10.41 8.40 -23.96
N LEU A 42 11.08 9.55 -24.06
CA LEU A 42 12.52 9.60 -24.40
C LEU A 42 13.40 9.04 -23.28
N ILE A 43 13.03 9.30 -22.03
CA ILE A 43 13.69 8.76 -20.83
C ILE A 43 13.57 7.24 -20.82
N ASP A 44 12.38 6.70 -21.02
CA ASP A 44 12.13 5.24 -21.06
C ASP A 44 13.00 4.54 -22.11
N VAL A 45 13.10 5.10 -23.33
CA VAL A 45 13.98 4.55 -24.38
C VAL A 45 15.44 4.59 -23.96
N TYR A 46 15.91 5.71 -23.40
CA TYR A 46 17.29 5.83 -22.94
C TYR A 46 17.61 4.84 -21.81
N GLU A 47 16.71 4.72 -20.83
CA GLU A 47 16.82 3.78 -19.71
C GLU A 47 16.82 2.33 -20.21
N ASN A 48 15.97 1.97 -21.16
CA ASN A 48 15.95 0.63 -21.72
C ASN A 48 17.29 0.25 -22.38
N GLU A 49 17.92 1.19 -23.08
CA GLU A 49 19.20 0.99 -23.74
C GLU A 49 20.40 0.99 -22.77
N HIS A 50 20.38 1.83 -21.74
CA HIS A 50 21.55 2.09 -20.87
C HIS A 50 21.46 1.43 -19.49
N PHE A 51 20.25 1.23 -18.98
CA PHE A 51 19.92 0.62 -17.70
C PHE A 51 18.88 -0.50 -17.88
N PRO A 52 19.18 -1.53 -18.70
CA PRO A 52 18.26 -2.64 -18.87
C PRO A 52 17.96 -3.24 -17.50
N MET A 53 16.68 -3.37 -17.15
CA MET A 53 16.29 -4.11 -15.95
C MET A 53 16.78 -5.54 -16.11
N ASP A 54 17.79 -5.92 -15.31
CA ASP A 54 18.23 -7.30 -15.22
C ASP A 54 17.02 -8.16 -14.88
N VAL A 55 16.82 -9.24 -15.66
CA VAL A 55 15.82 -10.24 -15.29
C VAL A 55 16.19 -10.69 -13.87
N PRO A 56 15.30 -10.49 -12.88
CA PRO A 56 15.64 -10.80 -11.51
C PRO A 56 16.03 -12.27 -11.45
N THR A 57 17.17 -12.57 -10.83
CA THR A 57 17.61 -13.95 -10.69
C THR A 57 16.55 -14.74 -9.90
N PRO A 58 16.44 -16.07 -10.05
CA PRO A 58 15.52 -16.86 -9.25
C PRO A 58 15.63 -16.57 -7.74
N GLU A 59 16.83 -16.25 -7.26
CA GLU A 59 17.09 -15.85 -5.87
C GLU A 59 16.52 -14.46 -5.54
N ALA A 60 16.66 -13.48 -6.44
CA ALA A 60 16.05 -12.16 -6.26
C ALA A 60 14.52 -12.25 -6.31
N VAL A 61 13.95 -13.01 -7.25
CA VAL A 61 12.50 -13.28 -7.30
C VAL A 61 12.03 -13.95 -6.02
N ALA A 62 12.75 -14.97 -5.52
CA ALA A 62 12.41 -15.62 -4.26
C ALA A 62 12.54 -14.68 -3.06
N PHE A 63 13.52 -13.78 -3.04
CA PHE A 63 13.67 -12.77 -1.99
C PHE A 63 12.54 -11.75 -2.02
N PHE A 64 12.19 -11.20 -3.20
CA PHE A 64 11.07 -10.27 -3.35
C PHE A 64 9.73 -10.93 -3.07
N MET A 65 9.52 -12.18 -3.50
CA MET A 65 8.32 -12.95 -3.14
C MET A 65 8.28 -13.24 -1.65
N ALA A 66 9.41 -13.55 -0.99
CA ALA A 66 9.46 -13.72 0.45
C ALA A 66 9.31 -12.39 1.22
N GLU A 67 9.69 -11.26 0.64
CA GLU A 67 9.45 -9.92 1.18
C GLU A 67 8.00 -9.48 1.00
N GLU A 68 7.39 -9.70 -0.16
CA GLU A 68 5.97 -9.47 -0.43
C GLU A 68 5.09 -10.45 0.36
N GLU A 69 5.53 -11.70 0.52
CA GLU A 69 4.94 -12.63 1.48
C GLU A 69 5.20 -12.14 2.90
N ARG A 70 6.33 -11.52 3.26
CA ARG A 70 6.51 -10.95 4.62
C ARG A 70 5.64 -9.72 4.86
N ASP A 71 5.40 -8.89 3.85
CA ASP A 71 4.53 -7.72 3.93
C ASP A 71 3.04 -8.13 3.84
N GLY A 72 2.74 -9.20 3.11
CA GLY A 72 1.47 -9.94 3.11
C GLY A 72 1.29 -10.91 4.29
N GLN A 73 2.37 -11.15 5.04
CA GLN A 73 2.45 -11.93 6.28
C GLN A 73 2.84 -11.01 7.44
N ALA A 74 2.31 -9.79 7.43
CA ALA A 74 1.49 -9.45 8.59
C ALA A 74 0.20 -10.27 8.51
N ALA A 75 0.27 -11.58 8.80
CA ALA A 75 -0.87 -12.41 9.13
C ALA A 75 -1.42 -11.98 10.50
N GLY A 76 -1.74 -10.70 10.61
CA GLY A 76 -2.36 -10.09 11.76
C GLY A 76 -3.85 -10.36 11.72
N THR A 77 -4.44 -10.42 12.91
CA THR A 77 -5.89 -10.33 13.03
C THR A 77 -6.27 -8.85 13.08
N VAL A 78 -7.30 -8.45 12.35
CA VAL A 78 -7.78 -7.06 12.25
C VAL A 78 -9.13 -6.93 12.92
N PHE A 79 -9.27 -5.93 13.79
CA PHE A 79 -10.58 -5.54 14.33
C PHE A 79 -11.26 -4.57 13.35
N GLU A 80 -12.39 -4.99 12.79
CA GLU A 80 -13.22 -4.15 11.93
C GLU A 80 -14.44 -3.67 12.71
N ILE A 81 -14.64 -2.35 12.81
CA ILE A 81 -15.81 -1.72 13.44
C ILE A 81 -16.77 -1.25 12.36
N TYR A 82 -18.05 -1.56 12.50
CA TYR A 82 -19.11 -1.11 11.60
C TYR A 82 -20.37 -0.74 12.38
N GLU A 83 -21.20 0.09 11.75
CA GLU A 83 -22.48 0.54 12.29
C GLU A 83 -23.60 -0.30 11.68
N ASP A 84 -24.54 -0.75 12.50
CA ASP A 84 -25.73 -1.45 12.05
C ASP A 84 -26.84 -0.48 11.61
N ARG A 85 -27.95 -1.03 11.11
CA ARG A 85 -29.11 -0.22 10.66
C ARG A 85 -29.82 0.53 11.80
N LYS A 86 -29.54 0.20 13.06
CA LYS A 86 -30.14 0.80 14.24
C LYS A 86 -29.25 1.92 14.82
N GLY A 87 -28.09 2.17 14.23
CA GLY A 87 -27.10 3.14 14.71
C GLY A 87 -26.20 2.62 15.82
N SER A 88 -26.21 1.32 16.07
CA SER A 88 -25.32 0.68 17.04
C SER A 88 -24.01 0.26 16.38
N PHE A 89 -22.92 0.23 17.15
CA PHE A 89 -21.59 -0.14 16.69
C PHE A 89 -21.26 -1.57 17.09
N LEU A 90 -20.80 -2.38 16.14
CA LEU A 90 -20.29 -3.73 16.38
C LEU A 90 -18.88 -3.83 15.85
N PHE A 91 -18.13 -4.81 16.34
CA PHE A 91 -16.84 -5.14 15.76
C PHE A 91 -16.65 -6.65 15.58
N ARG A 92 -15.82 -7.01 14.62
CA ARG A 92 -15.41 -8.39 14.35
C ARG A 92 -13.90 -8.49 14.29
N LEU A 93 -13.36 -9.66 14.61
CA LEU A 93 -11.95 -9.97 14.42
C LEU A 93 -11.81 -10.86 13.19
N VAL A 94 -11.08 -10.37 12.19
CA VAL A 94 -10.85 -11.03 10.92
C VAL A 94 -9.39 -11.45 10.83
N THR A 95 -9.11 -12.68 10.42
CA THR A 95 -7.74 -13.16 10.17
C THR A 95 -7.20 -12.62 8.84
N GLY A 96 -5.90 -12.73 8.60
CA GLY A 96 -5.30 -12.41 7.29
C GLY A 96 -5.89 -13.21 6.12
N THR A 97 -6.56 -14.34 6.39
CA THR A 97 -7.26 -15.15 5.38
C THR A 97 -8.70 -14.68 5.14
N GLY A 98 -9.19 -13.67 5.85
CA GLY A 98 -10.56 -13.17 5.75
C GLY A 98 -11.58 -13.94 6.62
N GLU A 99 -11.13 -14.89 7.44
CA GLU A 99 -12.00 -15.65 8.33
C GLU A 99 -12.38 -14.84 9.57
N ILE A 100 -13.67 -14.86 9.94
CA ILE A 100 -14.15 -14.17 11.14
C ILE A 100 -14.07 -15.13 12.32
N ILE A 101 -13.23 -14.81 13.30
CA ILE A 101 -12.99 -15.65 14.50
C ILE A 101 -13.66 -15.10 15.77
N PHE A 102 -14.08 -13.84 15.75
CA PHE A 102 -14.81 -13.22 16.86
C PHE A 102 -15.81 -12.18 16.35
N HIS A 103 -16.93 -12.05 17.07
CA HIS A 103 -17.95 -11.04 16.84
C HIS A 103 -18.40 -10.47 18.19
N SER A 104 -18.48 -9.14 18.30
CA SER A 104 -18.91 -8.47 19.53
C SER A 104 -20.42 -8.32 19.60
N ASP A 105 -20.94 -8.07 20.81
CA ASP A 105 -22.26 -7.48 20.97
C ASP A 105 -22.31 -6.04 20.44
N ALA A 106 -23.52 -5.49 20.33
CA ALA A 106 -23.76 -4.13 19.89
C ALA A 106 -23.50 -3.10 21.00
N PHE A 107 -22.73 -2.07 20.66
CA PHE A 107 -22.42 -0.93 21.51
C PHE A 107 -23.22 0.30 21.08
N PRO A 108 -23.62 1.16 22.02
CA PRO A 108 -24.35 2.40 21.71
C PRO A 108 -23.46 3.48 21.08
N SER A 109 -22.13 3.37 21.19
CA SER A 109 -21.19 4.35 20.63
C SER A 109 -19.90 3.73 20.11
N LYS A 110 -19.32 4.35 19.07
CA LYS A 110 -18.01 3.95 18.51
C LYS A 110 -16.90 4.01 19.57
N ALA A 111 -16.98 4.96 20.49
CA ALA A 111 -15.99 5.14 21.55
C ALA A 111 -15.98 3.93 22.52
N GLU A 112 -17.16 3.40 22.85
CA GLU A 112 -17.27 2.20 23.69
C GLU A 112 -16.73 0.96 22.99
N ALA A 113 -17.07 0.76 21.71
CA ALA A 113 -16.51 -0.34 20.91
C ALA A 113 -14.97 -0.28 20.86
N LEU A 114 -14.39 0.91 20.65
CA LEU A 114 -12.94 1.11 20.67
C LEU A 114 -12.31 0.81 22.03
N ASN A 115 -12.97 1.20 23.12
CA ASN A 115 -12.47 0.90 24.47
C ASN A 115 -12.50 -0.60 24.76
N ALA A 116 -13.55 -1.31 24.32
CA ALA A 116 -13.63 -2.76 24.43
C ALA A 116 -12.50 -3.46 23.64
N ILE A 117 -12.23 -3.03 22.39
CA ILE A 117 -11.11 -3.55 21.60
C ILE A 117 -9.77 -3.34 22.31
N ARG A 118 -9.52 -2.14 22.83
CA ARG A 118 -8.27 -1.86 23.57
C ARG A 118 -8.12 -2.73 24.80
N LEU A 119 -9.21 -2.96 25.53
CA LEU A 119 -9.20 -3.84 26.69
C LEU A 119 -8.89 -5.29 26.27
N LEU A 120 -9.52 -5.79 25.20
CA LEU A 120 -9.22 -7.11 24.64
C LEU A 120 -7.75 -7.21 24.23
N GLN A 121 -7.21 -6.24 23.49
CA GLN A 121 -5.80 -6.24 23.08
C GLN A 121 -4.85 -6.26 24.28
N LYS A 122 -5.16 -5.51 25.34
CA LYS A 122 -4.33 -5.44 26.55
C LYS A 122 -4.40 -6.72 27.38
N SER A 123 -5.61 -7.26 27.55
CA SER A 123 -5.86 -8.37 28.48
C SER A 123 -5.76 -9.74 27.85
N ALA A 124 -5.85 -9.88 26.52
CA ALA A 124 -5.83 -11.17 25.83
C ALA A 124 -4.56 -11.99 26.13
N SER A 125 -3.38 -11.36 26.16
CA SER A 125 -2.12 -12.05 26.47
C SER A 125 -1.98 -12.47 27.94
N GLU A 126 -2.76 -11.86 28.84
CA GLU A 126 -2.68 -12.10 30.29
C GLU A 126 -3.83 -12.96 30.83
N SER A 127 -4.85 -13.22 29.98
CA SER A 127 -6.06 -13.93 30.38
C SER A 127 -5.87 -15.45 30.36
N ARG A 128 -6.60 -16.15 31.23
CA ARG A 128 -6.62 -17.62 31.28
C ARG A 128 -7.88 -18.15 30.62
N ILE A 129 -7.74 -19.29 29.93
CA ILE A 129 -8.87 -20.03 29.38
C ILE A 129 -9.49 -20.84 30.51
N ASN A 130 -10.81 -20.74 30.68
CA ASN A 130 -11.57 -21.57 31.59
C ASN A 130 -12.64 -22.33 30.80
N GLU A 131 -12.51 -23.64 30.75
CA GLU A 131 -13.44 -24.51 30.03
C GLU A 131 -14.60 -24.89 30.94
N HIS A 132 -15.80 -24.45 30.58
CA HIS A 132 -17.04 -24.93 31.20
C HIS A 132 -17.72 -25.89 30.24
N ALA A 133 -17.49 -27.20 30.43
CA ALA A 133 -18.32 -28.21 29.78
C ALA A 133 -19.72 -28.19 30.42
N ALA A 134 -20.75 -28.07 29.58
CA ALA A 134 -22.15 -28.18 30.01
C ALA A 134 -22.53 -29.64 30.32
#